data_AF-A0A1W9SUN7-F1
#
_entry.id   AF-A0A1W9SUN7-F1
#
_cell.length_a   1.000
_cell.length_b   1.000
_cell.length_c   1.000
_cell.angle_alpha   90.00
_cell.angle_beta   90.00
_cell.angle_gamma   90.00
#
_symmetry.space_group_name_H-M   'P 1'
#
loop_
_entity.id
_entity.type
_entity.pdbx_description
1 polymer ?
#
loop_
_entity_poly.entity_id
_entity_poly.type
_entity_poly.pdbx_seq_one_letter_code
_entity_poly.pdbx_strand_id
1 'polypeptide(L)'
;MLKKYIIRLLVFSAIISTISYFLFQFALAQYYLPVFPYLISFFITVSVLVHYILLKASDFRIAKFSTFFMGSVSAKLFLYIFFLIIYLLIDKENAVPFLLTFLALYFLFTIFETISLLFDLKEKN
;
A
#
# COMPACT_ATOMS: atom_id res chain seq x y z
N MET A 1 18.96 4.36 1.49
CA MET A 1 17.56 4.59 1.90
C MET A 1 16.60 3.78 1.04
N LEU A 2 16.43 4.07 -0.26
CA LEU A 2 15.47 3.34 -1.13
C LEU A 2 15.65 1.81 -1.17
N LYS A 3 16.88 1.29 -1.35
CA LYS A 3 17.12 -0.17 -1.38
C LYS A 3 16.74 -0.86 -0.07
N LYS A 4 17.04 -0.24 1.09
CA LYS A 4 16.65 -0.74 2.42
C LYS A 4 15.11 -0.73 2.56
N TYR A 5 14.45 0.33 2.11
CA TYR A 5 12.99 0.42 2.10
C TYR A 5 12.35 -0.68 1.24
N ILE A 6 12.82 -0.91 0.02
CA ILE A 6 12.29 -1.95 -0.87
C ILE A 6 12.42 -3.33 -0.20
N ILE A 7 13.55 -3.64 0.45
CA ILE A 7 13.71 -4.90 1.17
C ILE A 7 12.69 -5.02 2.32
N ARG A 8 12.54 -3.98 3.15
CA ARG A 8 11.55 -3.97 4.23
C ARG A 8 10.12 -4.13 3.69
N LEU A 9 9.79 -3.46 2.59
CA LEU A 9 8.49 -3.53 1.92
C LEU A 9 8.23 -4.94 1.38
N LEU A 10 9.23 -5.56 0.74
CA LEU A 10 9.11 -6.92 0.23
C LEU A 10 8.91 -7.92 1.38
N VAL A 11 9.69 -7.82 2.46
CA VAL A 11 9.51 -8.66 3.66
C VAL A 11 8.11 -8.47 4.27
N PHE A 12 7.67 -7.21 4.42
CA PHE A 12 6.32 -6.92 4.92
C PHE A 12 5.23 -7.49 4.01
N SER A 13 5.37 -7.33 2.70
CA SER A 13 4.42 -7.88 1.72
C SER A 13 4.41 -9.41 1.69
N ALA A 14 5.54 -10.05 1.93
CA ALA A 14 5.65 -11.50 2.04
C ALA A 14 4.93 -11.99 3.30
N ILE A 15 5.13 -11.33 4.44
CA ILE A 15 4.43 -11.62 5.70
C ILE A 15 2.92 -11.46 5.51
N ILE A 16 2.46 -10.35 4.90
CA ILE A 16 1.04 -10.14 4.60
C ILE A 16 0.52 -11.24 3.68
N SER A 17 1.24 -11.58 2.61
CA SER A 17 0.82 -12.63 1.66
C SER A 17 0.65 -13.97 2.37
N THR A 18 1.59 -14.34 3.24
CA THR A 18 1.53 -15.57 4.03
C THR A 18 0.34 -15.54 4.99
N ILE A 19 0.18 -14.47 5.79
CA ILE A 19 -0.94 -14.33 6.73
C ILE A 19 -2.27 -14.41 6.00
N SER A 20 -2.42 -13.68 4.89
CA SER A 20 -3.64 -13.68 4.09
C SER A 20 -3.90 -15.03 3.46
N TYR A 21 -2.88 -15.75 2.97
CA TYR A 21 -3.04 -17.12 2.46
C TYR A 21 -3.61 -18.05 3.55
N PHE A 22 -3.05 -18.01 4.76
CA PHE A 22 -3.59 -18.77 5.89
C PHE A 22 -5.02 -18.31 6.25
N LEU A 23 -5.30 -17.00 6.27
CA LEU A 23 -6.63 -16.47 6.59
C LEU A 23 -7.70 -16.95 5.58
N PHE A 24 -7.38 -16.90 4.29
CA PHE A 24 -8.29 -17.35 3.24
C PHE A 24 -8.49 -18.87 3.26
N GLN A 25 -7.47 -19.67 3.58
CA GLN A 25 -7.62 -21.12 3.66
C GLN A 25 -8.45 -21.58 4.87
N PHE A 26 -8.28 -20.95 6.03
CA PHE A 26 -8.89 -21.43 7.28
C PHE A 26 -10.21 -20.74 7.65
N ALA A 27 -10.35 -19.44 7.36
CA ALA A 27 -11.50 -18.65 7.84
C ALA A 27 -12.44 -18.17 6.72
N LEU A 28 -11.93 -17.97 5.50
CA LEU A 28 -12.66 -17.35 4.39
C LEU A 28 -12.55 -18.12 3.05
N ALA A 29 -12.52 -19.45 3.09
CA ALA A 29 -12.32 -20.27 1.88
C ALA A 29 -13.37 -20.00 0.78
N GLN A 30 -14.60 -19.67 1.18
CA GLN A 30 -15.70 -19.29 0.27
C GLN A 30 -15.56 -17.88 -0.35
N TYR A 31 -14.67 -17.05 0.19
CA TYR A 31 -14.42 -15.67 -0.27
C TYR A 31 -13.01 -15.50 -0.86
N TYR A 32 -12.41 -16.60 -1.33
CA TYR A 32 -11.11 -16.54 -1.97
C TYR A 32 -11.20 -15.64 -3.21
N LEU A 33 -10.41 -14.57 -3.21
CA LEU A 33 -10.32 -13.62 -4.31
C LEU A 33 -9.14 -14.02 -5.20
N PRO A 34 -9.37 -14.52 -6.42
CA PRO A 34 -8.29 -14.86 -7.36
C PRO A 34 -7.41 -13.66 -7.70
N VAL A 35 -7.97 -12.44 -7.54
CA VAL A 35 -7.29 -11.17 -7.83
C VAL A 35 -6.36 -10.71 -6.69
N PHE A 36 -6.40 -11.39 -5.54
CA PHE A 36 -5.63 -11.01 -4.35
C PHE A 36 -4.11 -10.84 -4.59
N PRO A 37 -3.39 -11.73 -5.32
CA PRO A 37 -1.97 -11.55 -5.61
C PRO A 37 -1.68 -10.29 -6.46
N TYR A 38 -2.57 -9.98 -7.40
CA TYR A 38 -2.46 -8.77 -8.22
C TYR A 38 -2.66 -7.52 -7.37
N LEU A 39 -3.55 -7.58 -6.36
CA LEU A 39 -3.76 -6.52 -5.40
C LEU A 39 -2.47 -6.19 -4.63
N ILE A 40 -1.80 -7.22 -4.09
CA ILE A 40 -0.55 -7.04 -3.35
C ILE A 40 0.52 -6.39 -4.24
N SER A 41 0.67 -6.88 -5.47
CA SER A 41 1.62 -6.31 -6.43
C SER A 41 1.34 -4.83 -6.73
N PHE A 42 0.05 -4.47 -6.86
CA PHE A 42 -0.38 -3.09 -7.03
C PHE A 42 -0.04 -2.22 -5.80
N PHE A 43 -0.33 -2.69 -4.58
CA PHE A 43 0.02 -1.98 -3.35
C PHE A 43 1.53 -1.77 -3.19
N ILE A 44 2.34 -2.78 -3.51
CA ILE A 44 3.81 -2.67 -3.52
C ILE A 44 4.24 -1.59 -4.52
N THR A 45 3.76 -1.66 -5.76
CA THR A 45 4.15 -0.73 -6.84
C THR A 45 3.86 0.72 -6.45
N VAL A 46 2.64 0.98 -5.98
CA VAL A 46 2.24 2.34 -5.56
C VAL A 46 3.05 2.79 -4.34
N SER A 47 3.36 1.91 -3.39
CA SER A 47 4.15 2.26 -2.20
C SER A 47 5.64 2.50 -2.51
N VAL A 48 6.20 1.85 -3.53
CA VAL A 48 7.55 2.16 -4.03
C VAL A 48 7.56 3.54 -4.70
N LEU A 49 6.56 3.82 -5.54
CA LEU A 49 6.46 5.10 -6.26
C LEU A 49 6.32 6.27 -5.29
N VAL A 50 5.39 6.18 -4.33
CA VAL A 50 5.16 7.24 -3.34
C VAL A 50 6.42 7.45 -2.49
N HIS A 51 7.02 6.39 -1.95
CA HIS A 51 8.23 6.52 -1.15
C HIS A 51 9.41 7.11 -1.93
N TYR A 52 9.56 6.76 -3.22
CA TYR A 52 10.57 7.37 -4.10
C TYR A 52 10.34 8.88 -4.27
N ILE A 53 9.09 9.30 -4.52
CA ILE A 53 8.72 10.72 -4.65
C ILE A 53 9.04 11.45 -3.35
N LEU A 54 8.70 10.88 -2.20
CA LEU A 54 8.91 11.49 -0.88
C LEU A 54 10.39 11.58 -0.51
N LEU A 55 11.20 10.57 -0.80
CA LEU A 55 12.65 10.64 -0.61
C LEU A 55 13.26 11.77 -1.44
N LYS A 56 12.87 11.90 -2.72
CA LYS A 56 13.33 13.01 -3.56
C LYS A 56 12.81 14.37 -3.06
N ALA A 57 11.60 14.41 -2.52
CA ALA A 57 11.02 15.60 -1.91
C ALA A 57 11.75 16.02 -0.61
N SER A 58 12.39 15.07 0.08
CA SER A 58 13.11 15.31 1.35
C SER A 58 14.40 16.13 1.17
N ASP A 59 14.86 16.33 -0.06
CA ASP A 59 16.00 17.21 -0.38
C ASP A 59 15.58 18.69 -0.45
N PHE A 60 14.28 18.97 -0.49
CA PHE A 60 13.75 20.34 -0.50
C PHE A 60 13.53 20.86 0.93
N ARG A 61 13.35 22.18 1.07
CA ARG A 61 12.97 22.83 2.33
C ARG A 61 11.71 22.19 2.93
N ILE A 62 11.64 22.12 4.26
CA ILE A 62 10.55 21.50 5.05
C ILE A 62 9.15 21.88 4.55
N ALA A 63 8.92 23.16 4.20
CA ALA A 63 7.64 23.61 3.68
C ALA A 63 7.23 22.93 2.36
N LYS A 64 8.17 22.72 1.43
CA LYS A 64 7.92 22.00 0.17
C LYS A 64 7.74 20.51 0.42
N PHE A 65 8.50 19.92 1.34
CA PHE A 65 8.34 18.50 1.71
C PHE A 65 6.92 18.21 2.21
N SER A 66 6.36 19.05 3.08
CA SER A 66 4.98 18.88 3.57
C SER A 66 3.95 18.90 2.42
N THR A 67 4.10 19.82 1.46
CA THR A 67 3.23 19.87 0.26
C THR A 67 3.33 18.60 -0.58
N PHE A 68 4.54 18.09 -0.84
CA PHE A 68 4.73 16.84 -1.58
C PHE A 68 4.20 15.61 -0.82
N PHE A 69 4.33 15.60 0.51
CA PHE A 69 3.77 14.56 1.35
C PHE A 69 2.25 14.51 1.26
N MET A 70 1.58 15.63 1.54
CA MET A 70 0.12 15.72 1.46
C MET A 70 -0.41 15.44 0.05
N GLY A 71 0.30 15.92 -0.98
CA GLY A 71 -0.04 15.67 -2.38
C GLY A 71 0.07 14.19 -2.75
N SER A 72 1.14 13.52 -2.32
CA SER A 72 1.36 12.09 -2.61
C SER A 72 0.34 11.20 -1.90
N VAL A 73 0.01 11.50 -0.64
CA VAL A 73 -1.02 10.76 0.12
C VAL A 73 -2.40 10.96 -0.53
N SER A 74 -2.75 12.18 -0.90
CA SER A 74 -4.02 12.48 -1.58
C SER A 74 -4.13 11.76 -2.94
N ALA A 75 -3.08 11.85 -3.76
CA ALA A 75 -3.04 11.20 -5.07
C ALA A 75 -3.16 9.68 -4.95
N LYS A 76 -2.47 9.07 -3.97
CA LYS A 76 -2.56 7.65 -3.64
C LYS A 76 -3.99 7.25 -3.29
N LEU A 77 -4.66 8.04 -2.45
CA LEU A 77 -6.05 7.79 -2.04
C LEU A 77 -7.01 7.82 -3.25
N PHE A 78 -6.91 8.84 -4.11
CA PHE A 78 -7.76 8.91 -5.32
C PHE A 78 -7.50 7.74 -6.27
N LEU A 79 -6.24 7.36 -6.47
CA LEU A 79 -5.85 6.22 -7.31
C LEU A 79 -6.45 4.91 -6.78
N TYR A 80 -6.46 4.73 -5.47
CA TYR A 80 -7.08 3.57 -4.82
C TYR A 80 -8.60 3.56 -4.90
N ILE A 81 -9.26 4.70 -4.73
CA ILE A 81 -10.71 4.82 -4.91
C ILE A 81 -11.09 4.49 -6.36
N PHE A 82 -10.36 5.03 -7.33
CA PHE A 82 -10.63 4.78 -8.75
C PHE A 82 -10.48 3.30 -9.11
N PHE A 83 -9.40 2.67 -8.66
CA PHE A 83 -9.17 1.23 -8.85
C PHE A 83 -10.27 0.38 -8.22
N LEU A 84 -10.68 0.73 -7.00
CA LEU A 84 -11.74 0.05 -6.26
C LEU A 84 -13.09 0.14 -6.98
N ILE A 85 -13.45 1.31 -7.51
CA ILE A 85 -14.68 1.49 -8.29
C ILE A 85 -14.66 0.63 -9.55
N ILE A 86 -13.56 0.63 -10.31
CA ILE A 86 -13.44 -0.18 -11.53
C ILE A 86 -13.65 -1.66 -11.21
N TYR A 87 -13.02 -2.16 -10.14
CA TYR A 87 -13.15 -3.57 -9.76
C TYR A 87 -14.60 -3.93 -9.38
N LEU A 88 -15.25 -3.10 -8.56
CA LEU A 88 -16.64 -3.32 -8.13
C LEU A 88 -17.64 -3.30 -9.30
N LEU A 89 -17.33 -2.63 -10.40
CA LEU A 89 -18.17 -2.65 -11.59
C LEU A 89 -18.06 -3.96 -12.38
N ILE A 90 -16.91 -4.63 -12.32
CA ILE A 90 -16.63 -5.89 -13.02
C ILE A 90 -17.16 -7.09 -12.22
N ASP A 91 -16.84 -7.15 -10.92
CA ASP A 91 -17.22 -8.26 -10.04
C ASP A 91 -18.00 -7.75 -8.83
N LYS A 92 -19.32 -7.74 -8.98
CA LYS A 92 -20.27 -7.31 -7.94
C LYS A 92 -20.54 -8.40 -6.91
N GLU A 93 -20.36 -9.67 -7.28
CA GLU A 93 -20.66 -10.81 -6.41
C GLU A 93 -19.69 -10.85 -5.23
N ASN A 94 -18.41 -10.56 -5.48
CA ASN A 94 -17.37 -10.54 -4.45
C ASN A 94 -17.07 -9.12 -3.91
N ALA A 95 -17.98 -8.17 -4.11
CA ALA A 95 -17.78 -6.76 -3.78
C ALA A 95 -17.43 -6.52 -2.30
N VAL A 96 -18.18 -7.12 -1.37
CA VAL A 96 -17.99 -6.91 0.08
C VAL A 96 -16.66 -7.51 0.57
N PRO A 97 -16.34 -8.80 0.28
CA PRO A 97 -15.05 -9.36 0.65
C PRO A 97 -13.86 -8.61 0.03
N PHE A 98 -13.98 -8.21 -1.24
CA PHE A 98 -12.95 -7.43 -1.92
C PHE A 98 -12.73 -6.09 -1.21
N LEU A 99 -13.80 -5.35 -0.93
CA LEU A 99 -13.74 -4.04 -0.27
C LEU A 99 -13.06 -4.12 1.09
N LEU A 100 -13.46 -5.08 1.94
CA LEU A 100 -12.87 -5.27 3.27
C LEU A 100 -11.38 -5.62 3.18
N THR A 101 -11.02 -6.52 2.26
CA THR A 101 -9.64 -6.93 2.03
C THR A 101 -8.79 -5.76 1.53
N PHE A 102 -9.31 -5.00 0.57
CA PHE A 102 -8.66 -3.83 0.00
C PHE A 102 -8.42 -2.76 1.08
N LEU A 103 -9.42 -2.51 1.92
CA LEU A 103 -9.36 -1.50 2.97
C LEU A 103 -8.37 -1.91 4.08
N ALA A 104 -8.34 -3.19 4.46
CA ALA A 104 -7.35 -3.72 5.40
C ALA A 104 -5.92 -3.56 4.86
N LEU A 105 -5.69 -3.95 3.60
CA LEU A 105 -4.39 -3.79 2.94
C LEU A 105 -4.01 -2.31 2.84
N TYR A 106 -4.95 -1.43 2.49
CA TYR A 106 -4.72 0.01 2.46
C TYR A 106 -4.16 0.54 3.78
N PHE A 107 -4.80 0.21 4.91
CA PHE A 107 -4.31 0.66 6.21
C PHE A 107 -2.94 0.07 6.55
N LEU A 108 -2.75 -1.23 6.36
CA LEU A 108 -1.48 -1.91 6.65
C LEU A 108 -0.31 -1.29 5.86
N PHE A 109 -0.46 -1.11 4.55
CA PHE A 109 0.57 -0.52 3.70
C PHE A 109 0.79 0.97 4.01
N THR A 110 -0.27 1.73 4.30
CA THR A 110 -0.14 3.17 4.63
C THR A 110 0.57 3.40 5.95
N ILE A 111 0.25 2.60 6.98
CA ILE A 111 0.94 2.66 8.28
C ILE A 111 2.41 2.30 8.10
N PHE A 112 2.68 1.18 7.42
CA PHE A 112 4.06 0.74 7.15
C PHE A 112 4.89 1.80 6.40
N GLU A 113 4.31 2.40 5.35
CA GLU A 113 4.97 3.43 4.56
C GLU A 113 5.28 4.68 5.39
N THR A 114 4.30 5.15 6.16
CA THR A 114 4.46 6.35 7.01
C THR A 114 5.53 6.13 8.07
N ILE A 115 5.52 4.99 8.76
CA ILE A 115 6.53 4.64 9.76
C ILE A 115 7.91 4.54 9.11
N SER A 116 8.02 3.84 7.98
CA SER A 116 9.30 3.67 7.26
C SER A 116 9.88 5.00 6.80
N LEU A 117 9.03 5.91 6.30
CA LEU A 117 9.43 7.26 5.93
C LEU A 117 9.98 8.03 7.12
N LEU A 118 9.32 7.99 8.27
CA LEU A 118 9.79 8.67 9.49
C LEU A 118 11.16 8.14 9.93
N PHE A 119 11.38 6.83 9.88
CA PHE A 119 12.68 6.23 10.17
C PHE A 119 13.76 6.71 9.19
N ASP A 120 13.47 6.71 7.89
CA ASP A 120 14.45 7.11 6.86
C ASP A 120 14.77 8.61 6.92
N LEU A 121 13.80 9.47 7.28
CA LEU A 121 14.03 10.89 7.52
C LEU A 121 14.86 11.15 8.77
N LYS A 122 14.67 10.35 9.83
CA LYS A 122 15.48 10.44 11.06
C LYS A 122 16.92 9.96 10.83
N GLU A 123 17.16 8.96 9.99
CA GLU A 123 18.51 8.50 9.62
C GLU A 123 19.26 9.53 8.74
N LYS A 124 18.55 10.49 8.13
CA LYS A 124 19.12 11.52 7.25
C LYS A 124 19.57 12.79 7.99
N ASN A 125 18.95 13.14 9.12
CA ASN A 125 19.28 14.31 9.95
C ASN A 125 20.29 13.95 11.05
#